data_AF-A0A9P6T7Q3-F1
#
_entry.id   AF-A0A9P6T7Q3-F1
#
_cell.length_a   1.000
_cell.length_b   1.000
_cell.length_c   1.000
_cell.angle_alpha   90.00
_cell.angle_beta   90.00
_cell.angle_gamma   90.00
#
_symmetry.space_group_name_H-M   'P 1'
#
loop_
_entity.id
_entity.type
_entity.pdbx_description
1 polymer ?
#
loop_
_entity_poly.entity_id
_entity_poly.type
_entity_poly.pdbx_seq_one_letter_code
_entity_poly.pdbx_strand_id
1 'polypeptide(L)'
;MGWSMPATGLASLTHYDLPLNFLASCGCSTVSTNYPTAAISALAYSGTSSQTLGAGPACGRCFKITLISAHTATPPFILADRPDKPTPSVVVKIVDKCPSPTYCAATETTKNSLSRTVHFDLALPSPALNLSFFPSDVALYGYDDFGIWDVEYQSISCEHWDGWKNESALGTDPNYPASDSLCCPYNPAFTSQMCPTPPESKFKGAGHHLLPSLMPSLLVLNVALIFLFT
;
A
#
# COMPACT_ATOMS: atom_id res chain seq x y z
N MET A 1 20.25 14.05 2.24
CA MET A 1 19.15 13.86 3.21
C MET A 1 17.97 13.32 2.44
N GLY A 2 17.45 12.15 2.84
CA GLY A 2 16.25 11.58 2.22
C GLY A 2 15.00 12.37 2.59
N TRP A 3 13.96 12.28 1.78
CA TRP A 3 12.67 12.89 2.08
C TRP A 3 12.04 12.20 3.30
N SER A 4 11.34 12.97 4.14
CA SER A 4 10.60 12.43 5.29
C SER A 4 9.20 12.99 5.29
N MET A 5 8.22 12.11 5.47
CA MET A 5 6.82 12.49 5.56
C MET A 5 6.58 13.36 6.81
N PRO A 6 6.00 14.57 6.67
CA PRO A 6 5.61 15.39 7.82
C PRO A 6 4.57 14.67 8.69
N ALA A 7 4.55 14.94 10.00
CA ALA A 7 3.60 14.33 10.93
C ALA A 7 2.14 14.78 10.66
N THR A 8 1.94 15.96 10.11
CA THR A 8 0.63 16.48 9.67
C THR A 8 0.75 17.12 8.29
N GLY A 9 -0.36 17.17 7.55
CA GLY A 9 -0.38 17.85 6.27
C GLY A 9 -1.64 17.61 5.46
N LEU A 10 -1.63 18.13 4.23
CA LEU A 10 -2.66 17.88 3.23
C LEU A 10 -2.25 16.69 2.36
N ALA A 11 -3.22 15.85 2.04
CA ALA A 11 -3.09 14.74 1.12
C ALA A 11 -4.31 14.68 0.19
N SER A 12 -4.23 13.84 -0.83
CA SER A 12 -5.42 13.34 -1.50
C SER A 12 -5.75 11.94 -1.03
N LEU A 13 -7.01 11.55 -1.17
CA LEU A 13 -7.55 10.26 -0.76
C LEU A 13 -8.39 9.68 -1.90
N THR A 14 -8.16 8.42 -2.22
CA THR A 14 -9.07 7.56 -2.99
C THR A 14 -9.45 6.33 -2.16
N HIS A 15 -10.18 5.40 -2.75
CA HIS A 15 -10.43 4.09 -2.18
C HIS A 15 -10.19 2.98 -3.20
N TYR A 16 -9.90 1.80 -2.69
CA TYR A 16 -9.64 0.60 -3.48
C TYR A 16 -10.14 -0.66 -2.75
N ASP A 17 -10.44 -1.68 -3.53
CA ASP A 17 -10.77 -3.00 -3.01
C ASP A 17 -9.51 -3.71 -2.52
N LEU A 18 -9.46 -4.00 -1.23
CA LEU A 18 -8.48 -4.90 -0.62
C LEU A 18 -9.20 -6.16 -0.13
N PRO A 19 -8.90 -7.36 -0.67
CA PRO A 19 -9.54 -8.59 -0.20
C PRO A 19 -9.30 -8.84 1.29
N LEU A 20 -10.29 -9.41 1.96
CA LEU A 20 -10.13 -9.80 3.36
C LEU A 20 -9.10 -10.91 3.51
N ASN A 21 -8.32 -10.80 4.58
CA ASN A 21 -7.20 -11.68 4.89
C ASN A 21 -6.12 -11.68 3.79
N PHE A 22 -5.95 -10.56 3.08
CA PHE A 22 -4.89 -10.40 2.08
C PHE A 22 -3.57 -9.93 2.70
N LEU A 23 -2.46 -10.46 2.20
CA LEU A 23 -1.11 -10.06 2.59
C LEU A 23 -0.63 -8.91 1.69
N ALA A 24 -0.78 -7.69 2.18
CA ALA A 24 -0.38 -6.46 1.49
C ALA A 24 1.13 -6.17 1.58
N SER A 25 1.61 -5.10 0.93
CA SER A 25 3.05 -4.83 0.72
C SER A 25 3.89 -4.70 2.00
N CYS A 26 3.28 -4.29 3.12
CA CYS A 26 4.01 -4.22 4.40
C CYS A 26 4.22 -5.58 5.06
N GLY A 27 3.49 -6.60 4.62
CA GLY A 27 3.46 -7.91 5.26
C GLY A 27 2.78 -7.92 6.62
N CYS A 28 1.92 -6.94 6.90
CA CYS A 28 1.10 -6.94 8.10
C CYS A 28 0.23 -8.19 8.18
N SER A 29 -0.15 -8.59 9.40
CA SER A 29 -1.10 -9.68 9.61
C SER A 29 -2.29 -9.52 8.68
N THR A 30 -2.64 -10.59 7.97
CA THR A 30 -3.79 -10.64 7.08
C THR A 30 -5.09 -10.21 7.77
N VAL A 31 -5.23 -10.47 9.08
CA VAL A 31 -6.40 -10.06 9.87
C VAL A 31 -6.56 -8.53 9.94
N SER A 32 -5.48 -7.75 9.76
CA SER A 32 -5.54 -6.28 9.75
C SER A 32 -6.51 -5.70 8.72
N THR A 33 -6.73 -6.41 7.61
CA THR A 33 -7.68 -6.04 6.54
C THR A 33 -9.15 -6.04 6.96
N ASN A 34 -9.48 -6.58 8.14
CA ASN A 34 -10.83 -6.49 8.73
C ASN A 34 -11.08 -5.14 9.43
N TYR A 35 -10.06 -4.28 9.50
CA TYR A 35 -10.09 -2.96 10.16
C TYR A 35 -9.70 -1.86 9.16
N PRO A 36 -9.90 -0.56 9.49
CA PRO A 36 -9.60 0.51 8.54
C PRO A 36 -8.11 0.54 8.21
N THR A 37 -7.75 0.22 6.98
CA THR A 37 -6.37 0.19 6.51
C THR A 37 -6.24 1.01 5.25
N ALA A 38 -5.02 1.39 4.90
CA ALA A 38 -4.77 2.14 3.68
C ALA A 38 -3.45 1.73 3.04
N ALA A 39 -3.40 1.89 1.72
CA ALA A 39 -2.16 2.05 0.99
C ALA A 39 -1.73 3.53 1.04
N ILE A 40 -0.43 3.79 0.89
CA ILE A 40 0.11 5.16 0.84
C ILE A 40 1.01 5.37 -0.39
N SER A 41 1.11 6.60 -0.88
CA SER A 41 1.91 6.95 -2.07
C SER A 41 3.35 6.44 -1.97
N ALA A 42 3.96 6.09 -3.09
CA ALA A 42 5.26 5.43 -3.11
C ALA A 42 6.34 6.20 -2.33
N LEU A 43 6.47 7.51 -2.55
CA LEU A 43 7.40 8.34 -1.78
C LEU A 43 7.10 8.32 -0.27
N ALA A 44 5.83 8.41 0.11
CA ALA A 44 5.42 8.36 1.51
C ALA A 44 5.66 6.99 2.14
N TYR A 45 5.50 5.92 1.35
CA TYR A 45 5.72 4.54 1.75
C TYR A 45 7.18 4.25 2.08
N SER A 46 8.09 4.56 1.16
CA SER A 46 9.53 4.22 1.27
C SER A 46 10.42 5.34 1.81
N GLY A 47 9.97 6.60 1.81
CA GLY A 47 10.83 7.76 2.07
C GLY A 47 11.67 8.22 0.86
N THR A 48 11.60 7.47 -0.24
CA THR A 48 12.26 7.79 -1.52
C THR A 48 11.48 7.22 -2.69
N SER A 49 11.50 7.90 -3.83
CA SER A 49 10.83 7.46 -5.06
C SER A 49 11.56 6.33 -5.80
N SER A 50 12.86 6.10 -5.52
CA SER A 50 13.65 5.05 -6.18
C SER A 50 13.37 3.64 -5.63
N GLN A 51 12.83 3.55 -4.41
CA GLN A 51 12.64 2.26 -3.75
C GLN A 51 11.32 1.59 -4.16
N THR A 52 11.45 0.43 -4.78
CA THR A 52 10.31 -0.33 -5.32
C THR A 52 9.96 -1.58 -4.51
N LEU A 53 10.86 -2.08 -3.66
CA LEU A 53 10.74 -3.38 -2.99
C LEU A 53 10.73 -3.27 -1.45
N GLY A 54 10.04 -4.24 -0.84
CA GLY A 54 10.00 -4.48 0.61
C GLY A 54 9.13 -3.51 1.41
N ALA A 55 9.08 -3.75 2.73
CA ALA A 55 8.42 -2.85 3.67
C ALA A 55 9.17 -1.51 3.79
N GLY A 56 8.43 -0.41 3.69
CA GLY A 56 8.97 0.94 3.90
C GLY A 56 8.73 1.47 5.32
N PRO A 57 9.34 2.59 5.71
CA PRO A 57 9.15 3.21 7.03
C PRO A 57 7.71 3.66 7.31
N ALA A 58 6.83 3.71 6.30
CA ALA A 58 5.41 3.95 6.53
C ALA A 58 4.67 2.76 7.13
N CYS A 59 5.18 1.54 6.95
CA CYS A 59 4.48 0.33 7.30
C CYS A 59 4.15 0.25 8.80
N GLY A 60 2.92 -0.14 9.11
CA GLY A 60 2.40 -0.23 10.46
C GLY A 60 2.07 1.10 11.12
N ARG A 61 2.40 2.26 10.51
CA ARG A 61 2.05 3.58 11.06
C ARG A 61 0.56 3.84 10.99
N CYS A 62 0.05 4.61 11.94
CA CYS A 62 -1.35 5.00 11.98
C CYS A 62 -1.56 6.50 11.75
N PHE A 63 -2.61 6.82 11.01
CA PHE A 63 -2.96 8.18 10.64
C PHE A 63 -4.44 8.42 10.88
N LYS A 64 -4.78 9.55 11.51
CA LYS A 64 -6.12 10.11 11.43
C LYS A 64 -6.23 10.87 10.12
N ILE A 65 -7.20 10.50 9.29
CA ILE A 65 -7.53 11.14 8.02
C ILE A 65 -8.88 11.82 8.19
N THR A 66 -8.95 13.12 7.87
CA THR A 66 -10.17 13.93 7.97
C THR A 66 -10.50 14.48 6.59
N LEU A 67 -11.73 14.25 6.11
CA LEU A 67 -12.16 14.76 4.81
C LEU A 67 -12.29 16.30 4.83
N ILE A 68 -11.94 16.95 3.72
CA ILE A 68 -12.11 18.41 3.53
C ILE A 68 -13.15 18.68 2.44
N SER A 69 -12.90 18.17 1.24
CA SER A 69 -13.69 18.45 0.04
C SER A 69 -13.53 17.36 -1.01
N ALA A 70 -14.53 17.22 -1.88
CA ALA A 70 -14.36 16.42 -3.09
C ALA A 70 -13.49 17.18 -4.09
N HIS A 71 -12.46 16.53 -4.62
CA HIS A 71 -11.41 17.19 -5.41
C HIS A 71 -11.90 17.69 -6.77
N THR A 72 -12.83 16.98 -7.40
CA THR A 72 -13.29 17.22 -8.78
C THR A 72 -14.76 17.62 -8.89
N ALA A 73 -15.46 17.79 -7.77
CA ALA A 73 -16.89 18.10 -7.76
C ALA A 73 -17.18 19.49 -8.36
N THR A 74 -18.20 19.57 -9.21
CA THR A 74 -18.74 20.83 -9.74
C THR A 74 -20.26 20.85 -9.57
N PRO A 75 -20.84 21.77 -8.76
CA PRO A 75 -20.17 22.82 -7.97
C PRO A 75 -19.25 22.25 -6.86
N PRO A 76 -18.31 23.04 -6.31
CA PRO A 76 -17.42 22.56 -5.25
C PRO A 76 -18.18 21.95 -4.07
N PHE A 77 -17.76 20.77 -3.62
CA PHE A 77 -18.33 20.10 -2.46
C PHE A 77 -17.36 20.21 -1.28
N ILE A 78 -17.60 21.17 -0.41
CA ILE A 78 -16.74 21.49 0.73
C ILE A 78 -17.49 21.14 2.02
N LEU A 79 -16.88 20.35 2.90
CA LEU A 79 -17.55 19.88 4.11
C LEU A 79 -17.75 20.98 5.15
N ALA A 80 -16.86 21.97 5.18
CA ALA A 80 -17.01 23.14 6.04
C ALA A 80 -18.30 23.94 5.76
N ASP A 81 -18.84 23.86 4.54
CA ASP A 81 -20.07 24.53 4.13
C ASP A 81 -21.33 23.78 4.61
N ARG A 82 -21.17 22.62 5.27
CA ARG A 82 -22.26 21.79 5.80
C ARG A 82 -22.15 21.61 7.32
N PRO A 83 -22.32 22.69 8.11
CA PRO A 83 -22.12 22.67 9.56
C PRO A 83 -23.13 21.78 10.31
N ASP A 84 -24.21 21.34 9.66
CA ASP A 84 -25.20 20.42 10.22
C ASP A 84 -24.74 18.96 10.22
N LYS A 85 -23.63 18.63 9.53
CA LYS A 85 -23.05 17.28 9.48
C LYS A 85 -21.66 17.26 10.10
N PRO A 86 -21.32 16.23 10.90
CA PRO A 86 -19.96 16.06 11.38
C PRO A 86 -19.01 15.77 10.21
N THR A 87 -17.82 16.38 10.22
CA THR A 87 -16.77 16.07 9.26
C THR A 87 -16.28 14.63 9.46
N PRO A 88 -16.39 13.75 8.44
CA PRO A 88 -15.93 12.37 8.55
C PRO A 88 -14.42 12.32 8.79
N SER A 89 -14.02 11.47 9.74
CA SER A 89 -12.62 11.14 9.98
C SER A 89 -12.46 9.68 10.35
N VAL A 90 -11.32 9.08 10.00
CA VAL A 90 -11.01 7.68 10.27
C VAL A 90 -9.55 7.54 10.68
N VAL A 91 -9.27 6.62 11.60
CA VAL A 91 -7.89 6.22 11.91
C VAL A 91 -7.57 4.98 11.10
N VAL A 92 -6.56 5.07 10.24
CA VAL A 92 -6.10 3.95 9.41
C VAL A 92 -4.72 3.47 9.85
N LYS A 93 -4.46 2.18 9.65
CA LYS A 93 -3.09 1.63 9.67
C LYS A 93 -2.58 1.43 8.24
N ILE A 94 -1.34 1.82 7.97
CA ILE A 94 -0.71 1.61 6.66
C ILE A 94 -0.23 0.17 6.56
N VAL A 95 -0.81 -0.56 5.61
CA VAL A 95 -0.50 -1.97 5.35
C VAL A 95 0.00 -2.20 3.92
N ASP A 96 -0.14 -1.20 3.04
CA ASP A 96 0.14 -1.37 1.63
C ASP A 96 0.82 -0.16 0.98
N LYS A 97 1.33 -0.40 -0.23
CA LYS A 97 1.92 0.60 -1.12
C LYS A 97 0.98 0.87 -2.28
N CYS A 98 0.61 2.13 -2.48
CA CYS A 98 -0.22 2.51 -3.61
C CYS A 98 0.60 2.53 -4.91
N PRO A 99 0.21 1.77 -5.96
CA PRO A 99 0.96 1.71 -7.22
C PRO A 99 0.49 2.73 -8.28
N SER A 100 -0.55 3.52 -8.01
CA SER A 100 -1.16 4.41 -9.01
C SER A 100 -0.15 5.40 -9.63
N PRO A 101 0.02 5.42 -10.96
CA PRO A 101 0.88 6.39 -11.62
C PRO A 101 0.29 7.81 -11.59
N THR A 102 -1.01 7.93 -11.33
CA THR A 102 -1.73 9.20 -11.31
C THR A 102 -1.68 9.84 -9.93
N TYR A 103 -2.01 9.08 -8.89
CA TYR A 103 -2.18 9.58 -7.53
C TYR A 103 -0.97 9.33 -6.64
N CYS A 104 -0.16 8.30 -6.93
CA CYS A 104 0.87 7.81 -6.01
C CYS A 104 2.30 8.03 -6.51
N ALA A 105 2.46 8.71 -7.65
CA ALA A 105 3.73 8.97 -8.34
C ALA A 105 4.44 10.26 -7.92
N ALA A 106 4.18 10.79 -6.72
CA ALA A 106 4.98 11.89 -6.20
C ALA A 106 6.44 11.46 -6.01
N THR A 107 7.37 12.39 -6.22
CA THR A 107 8.81 12.22 -5.98
C THR A 107 9.30 13.29 -5.00
N GLU A 108 10.57 13.20 -4.61
CA GLU A 108 11.23 14.13 -3.71
C GLU A 108 11.16 15.59 -4.22
N THR A 109 11.03 15.78 -5.53
CA THR A 109 11.02 17.10 -6.19
C THR A 109 9.71 17.43 -6.90
N THR A 110 8.83 16.44 -7.11
CA THR A 110 7.63 16.59 -7.95
C THR A 110 6.40 16.06 -7.24
N LYS A 111 5.29 16.81 -7.31
CA LYS A 111 4.00 16.37 -6.76
C LYS A 111 3.28 15.44 -7.75
N ASN A 112 2.30 14.67 -7.27
CA ASN A 112 1.43 13.87 -8.13
C ASN A 112 0.52 14.76 -9.01
N SER A 113 -0.31 14.14 -9.86
CA SER A 113 -1.25 14.85 -10.75
C SER A 113 -2.28 15.73 -10.02
N LEU A 114 -2.52 15.46 -8.74
CA LEU A 114 -3.43 16.22 -7.86
C LEU A 114 -2.70 17.32 -7.08
N SER A 115 -1.45 17.62 -7.42
CA SER A 115 -0.60 18.57 -6.70
C SER A 115 -0.41 18.24 -5.21
N ARG A 116 -0.35 16.94 -4.87
CA ARG A 116 -0.06 16.41 -3.53
C ARG A 116 1.23 15.59 -3.52
N THR A 117 1.93 15.61 -2.39
CA THR A 117 3.11 14.75 -2.15
C THR A 117 2.72 13.45 -1.46
N VAL A 118 1.65 13.48 -0.68
CA VAL A 118 1.07 12.34 0.03
C VAL A 118 -0.28 12.01 -0.60
N HIS A 119 -0.49 10.72 -0.84
CA HIS A 119 -1.79 10.16 -1.19
C HIS A 119 -2.07 8.95 -0.32
N PHE A 120 -3.30 8.82 0.15
CA PHE A 120 -3.80 7.62 0.80
C PHE A 120 -4.80 6.95 -0.12
N ASP A 121 -4.76 5.63 -0.19
CA ASP A 121 -5.76 4.83 -0.88
C ASP A 121 -6.42 3.93 0.16
N LEU A 122 -7.68 4.23 0.48
CA LEU A 122 -8.39 3.62 1.60
C LEU A 122 -8.90 2.24 1.22
N ALA A 123 -8.57 1.21 2.00
CA ALA A 123 -9.11 -0.12 1.79
C ALA A 123 -10.60 -0.13 2.14
N LEU A 124 -11.44 -0.07 1.11
CA LEU A 124 -12.88 0.12 1.25
C LEU A 124 -13.59 -0.49 0.02
N PRO A 125 -14.69 -1.24 0.21
CA PRO A 125 -15.34 -1.55 1.48
C PRO A 125 -14.56 -2.53 2.35
N SER A 126 -14.65 -2.35 3.66
CA SER A 126 -14.22 -3.33 4.66
C SER A 126 -15.31 -3.51 5.73
N PRO A 127 -15.28 -4.60 6.53
CA PRO A 127 -16.19 -4.76 7.66
C PRO A 127 -16.20 -3.58 8.63
N ALA A 128 -15.08 -2.85 8.73
CA ALA A 128 -14.94 -1.69 9.63
C ALA A 128 -15.27 -0.34 8.98
N LEU A 129 -15.31 -0.25 7.65
CA LEU A 129 -15.55 1.01 6.95
C LEU A 129 -16.27 0.76 5.62
N ASN A 130 -17.44 1.38 5.47
CA ASN A 130 -18.26 1.29 4.26
C ASN A 130 -18.28 2.62 3.48
N LEU A 131 -18.85 2.60 2.27
CA LEU A 131 -18.92 3.76 1.37
C LEU A 131 -19.60 4.99 1.97
N SER A 132 -20.44 4.87 3.01
CA SER A 132 -21.06 6.04 3.67
C SER A 132 -20.05 6.95 4.39
N PHE A 133 -18.80 6.50 4.55
CA PHE A 133 -17.70 7.36 4.97
C PHE A 133 -17.49 8.55 4.02
N PHE A 134 -17.74 8.36 2.72
CA PHE A 134 -17.69 9.40 1.71
C PHE A 134 -19.08 10.01 1.52
N PRO A 135 -19.34 11.20 2.06
CA PRO A 135 -20.65 11.79 1.95
C PRO A 135 -20.87 12.34 0.53
N SER A 136 -22.10 12.27 0.05
CA SER A 136 -22.48 12.79 -1.27
C SER A 136 -23.78 13.59 -1.19
N ASP A 137 -24.16 14.19 -2.31
CA ASP A 137 -25.47 14.81 -2.53
C ASP A 137 -25.98 14.40 -3.90
N VAL A 138 -26.60 13.22 -3.96
CA VAL A 138 -27.07 12.63 -5.23
C VAL A 138 -28.10 13.53 -5.91
N ALA A 139 -28.89 14.29 -5.15
CA ALA A 139 -29.89 15.19 -5.71
C ALA A 139 -29.23 16.35 -6.49
N LEU A 140 -28.07 16.83 -6.03
CA LEU A 140 -27.32 17.89 -6.69
C LEU A 140 -26.38 17.38 -7.79
N TYR A 141 -25.64 16.29 -7.53
CA TYR A 141 -24.56 15.83 -8.41
C TYR A 141 -24.93 14.69 -9.35
N GLY A 142 -25.98 13.93 -9.03
CA GLY A 142 -26.42 12.77 -9.82
C GLY A 142 -25.59 11.50 -9.61
N TYR A 143 -24.66 11.50 -8.66
CA TYR A 143 -23.84 10.34 -8.27
C TYR A 143 -23.54 10.39 -6.77
N ASP A 144 -23.20 9.24 -6.19
CA ASP A 144 -23.00 9.05 -4.74
C ASP A 144 -21.54 8.89 -4.31
N ASP A 145 -20.60 8.84 -5.27
CA ASP A 145 -19.16 8.78 -5.02
C ASP A 145 -18.39 9.79 -5.89
N PHE A 146 -17.67 10.71 -5.23
CA PHE A 146 -16.79 11.66 -5.91
C PHE A 146 -15.44 11.06 -6.33
N GLY A 147 -15.09 9.88 -5.81
CA GLY A 147 -13.87 9.12 -6.11
C GLY A 147 -12.59 9.69 -5.49
N ILE A 148 -12.39 11.00 -5.55
CA ILE A 148 -11.16 11.68 -5.09
C ILE A 148 -11.49 12.78 -4.10
N TRP A 149 -10.82 12.74 -2.95
CA TRP A 149 -11.00 13.70 -1.86
C TRP A 149 -9.71 14.42 -1.51
N ASP A 150 -9.82 15.68 -1.12
CA ASP A 150 -8.79 16.40 -0.39
C ASP A 150 -8.98 16.14 1.11
N VAL A 151 -7.88 15.84 1.80
CA VAL A 151 -7.90 15.45 3.21
C VAL A 151 -6.79 16.12 4.01
N GLU A 152 -7.05 16.30 5.29
CA GLU A 152 -6.00 16.52 6.30
C GLU A 152 -5.62 15.18 6.92
N TYR A 153 -4.32 14.99 7.14
CA TYR A 153 -3.83 13.82 7.86
C TYR A 153 -3.01 14.23 9.09
N GLN A 154 -3.07 13.38 10.11
CA GLN A 154 -2.24 13.47 11.30
C GLN A 154 -1.71 12.07 11.66
N SER A 155 -0.39 11.94 11.74
CA SER A 155 0.28 10.77 12.29
C SER A 155 -0.04 10.68 13.79
N ILE A 156 -0.57 9.55 14.24
CA ILE A 156 -1.00 9.34 15.63
C ILE A 156 -0.60 7.95 16.14
N SER A 157 -0.75 7.73 17.46
CA SER A 157 -0.57 6.40 18.06
C SER A 157 -1.55 5.40 17.45
N CYS A 158 -1.06 4.20 17.14
CA CYS A 158 -1.91 3.09 16.69
C CYS A 158 -2.87 2.58 17.77
N GLU A 159 -2.74 3.03 19.02
CA GLU A 159 -3.73 2.75 20.08
C GLU A 159 -5.13 3.30 19.77
N HIS A 160 -5.21 4.27 18.86
CA HIS A 160 -6.48 4.83 18.38
C HIS A 160 -7.05 4.09 17.16
N TRP A 161 -6.32 3.12 16.60
CA TRP A 161 -6.80 2.32 15.48
C TRP A 161 -7.71 1.20 15.98
N ASP A 162 -8.85 0.97 15.33
CA ASP A 162 -9.88 0.03 15.80
C ASP A 162 -9.37 -1.42 15.96
N GLY A 163 -8.39 -1.80 15.15
CA GLY A 163 -7.75 -3.12 15.23
C GLY A 163 -6.76 -3.28 16.38
N TRP A 164 -6.45 -2.22 17.14
CA TRP A 164 -5.41 -2.23 18.17
C TRP A 164 -5.58 -3.31 19.25
N LYS A 165 -6.82 -3.54 19.68
CA LYS A 165 -7.13 -4.50 20.76
C LYS A 165 -7.23 -5.94 20.27
N ASN A 166 -7.12 -6.17 18.97
CA ASN A 166 -7.13 -7.51 18.39
C ASN A 166 -5.68 -7.93 18.09
N GLU A 167 -5.09 -8.73 18.97
CA GLU A 167 -3.71 -9.21 18.82
C GLU A 167 -3.46 -9.90 17.47
N SER A 168 -4.46 -10.62 16.95
CA SER A 168 -4.33 -11.27 15.64
C SER A 168 -4.23 -10.30 14.48
N ALA A 169 -4.65 -9.03 14.64
CA ALA A 169 -4.55 -7.97 13.63
C ALA A 169 -3.24 -7.17 13.72
N LEU A 170 -2.38 -7.47 14.69
CA LEU A 170 -1.12 -6.78 14.92
C LEU A 170 0.06 -7.55 14.32
N GLY A 171 1.11 -6.82 13.98
CA GLY A 171 2.38 -7.43 13.58
C GLY A 171 2.46 -7.85 12.13
N THR A 172 3.58 -8.49 11.82
CA THR A 172 3.82 -9.19 10.56
C THR A 172 3.03 -10.50 10.55
N ASP A 173 2.52 -10.91 9.38
CA ASP A 173 1.81 -12.19 9.24
C ASP A 173 2.76 -13.37 9.53
N PRO A 174 2.41 -14.26 10.48
CA PRO A 174 3.29 -15.36 10.90
C PRO A 174 3.38 -16.49 9.87
N ASN A 175 2.47 -16.56 8.89
CA ASN A 175 2.40 -17.66 7.93
C ASN A 175 3.22 -17.39 6.66
N TYR A 176 3.87 -16.23 6.54
CA TYR A 176 4.66 -15.88 5.36
C TYR A 176 6.16 -16.06 5.60
N PRO A 177 6.83 -17.02 4.91
CA PRO A 177 8.21 -17.42 5.18
C PRO A 177 9.28 -16.40 4.72
N ALA A 178 8.89 -15.23 4.20
CA ALA A 178 9.81 -14.15 3.81
C ALA A 178 9.92 -13.04 4.88
N SER A 179 9.88 -13.43 6.17
CA SER A 179 9.82 -12.55 7.35
C SER A 179 10.83 -11.41 7.33
N ASP A 180 11.98 -11.61 6.72
CA ASP A 180 13.10 -10.66 6.76
C ASP A 180 12.91 -9.44 5.85
N SER A 181 11.95 -9.50 4.92
CA SER A 181 11.58 -8.37 4.05
C SER A 181 10.25 -7.71 4.41
N LEU A 182 9.51 -8.32 5.35
CA LEU A 182 8.26 -7.81 5.90
C LEU A 182 8.54 -6.98 7.16
N CYS A 183 7.77 -5.93 7.37
CA CYS A 183 7.88 -5.15 8.59
C CYS A 183 6.56 -4.45 8.86
N CYS A 184 5.86 -4.89 9.92
CA CYS A 184 4.65 -4.25 10.38
C CYS A 184 4.67 -4.10 11.91
N PRO A 185 5.34 -3.05 12.42
CA PRO A 185 5.36 -2.76 13.85
C PRO A 185 3.96 -2.47 14.38
N TYR A 186 3.71 -2.78 15.65
CA TYR A 186 2.38 -2.68 16.25
C TYR A 186 1.95 -1.21 16.40
N ASN A 187 2.89 -0.39 16.90
CA ASN A 187 2.76 1.04 17.12
C ASN A 187 4.13 1.73 16.89
N PRO A 188 4.54 1.94 15.63
CA PRO A 188 5.83 2.54 15.36
C PRO A 188 5.95 3.97 15.85
N ALA A 189 7.12 4.30 16.41
CA ALA A 189 7.55 5.67 16.58
C ALA A 189 7.59 6.39 15.23
N PHE A 190 7.40 7.71 15.27
CA PHE A 190 7.32 8.56 14.08
C PHE A 190 8.69 8.87 13.45
N THR A 191 9.55 7.85 13.32
CA THR A 191 10.91 7.98 12.78
C THR A 191 11.10 7.05 11.58
N SER A 192 12.02 7.40 10.69
CA SER A 192 12.34 6.61 9.48
C SER A 192 13.12 5.31 9.75
N GLN A 193 13.32 4.94 11.02
CA GLN A 193 14.23 3.87 11.43
C GLN A 193 13.52 2.53 11.72
N MET A 194 12.19 2.48 11.60
CA MET A 194 11.42 1.38 12.19
C MET A 194 11.31 0.13 11.30
N CYS A 195 11.27 0.33 9.98
CA CYS A 195 11.34 -0.73 8.99
C CYS A 195 12.57 -0.49 8.12
N PRO A 196 13.55 -1.42 8.11
CA PRO A 196 14.74 -1.25 7.30
C PRO A 196 14.32 -1.15 5.85
N THR A 197 14.75 -0.09 5.17
CA THR A 197 14.70 -0.09 3.72
C THR A 197 15.64 -1.20 3.26
N PRO A 198 15.17 -2.22 2.52
CA PRO A 198 16.10 -3.16 1.91
C PRO A 198 17.15 -2.36 1.15
N PRO A 199 18.45 -2.70 1.30
CA PRO A 199 19.50 -2.00 0.58
C PRO A 199 19.13 -1.99 -0.90
N GLU A 200 19.40 -0.88 -1.60
CA GLU A 200 19.27 -0.81 -3.06
C GLU A 200 20.11 -1.95 -3.65
N SER A 201 19.50 -3.11 -3.83
CA SER A 201 20.13 -4.22 -4.47
C SER A 201 20.30 -3.77 -5.90
N LYS A 202 21.55 -3.44 -6.28
CA LYS A 202 21.99 -3.69 -7.64
C LYS A 202 21.56 -5.11 -7.93
N PHE A 203 20.43 -5.29 -8.60
CA PHE A 203 20.10 -6.54 -9.25
C PHE A 203 21.22 -6.74 -10.27
N LYS A 204 22.35 -7.32 -9.83
CA LYS A 204 23.21 -8.06 -10.73
C LYS A 204 22.31 -9.20 -11.14
N GLY A 205 21.68 -9.05 -12.30
CA GLY A 205 20.93 -10.12 -12.93
C GLY A 205 21.74 -11.39 -12.74
N ALA A 206 21.10 -12.43 -12.22
CA ALA A 206 21.68 -13.74 -12.19
C ALA A 206 22.06 -14.06 -13.64
N GLY A 207 23.34 -13.83 -13.98
CA GLY A 207 23.93 -14.34 -15.19
C GLY A 207 23.71 -15.83 -15.08
N HIS A 208 22.79 -16.35 -15.88
CA HIS A 208 22.74 -17.75 -16.23
C HIS A 208 24.08 -18.06 -16.90
N HIS A 209 25.10 -18.35 -16.09
CA HIS A 209 26.19 -19.19 -16.53
C HIS A 209 25.57 -20.57 -16.74
N LEU A 210 25.24 -20.84 -18.00
CA LEU A 210 25.06 -22.19 -18.54
C LEU A 210 26.26 -23.02 -18.08
N LEU A 211 26.07 -23.78 -17.00
CA LEU A 211 26.94 -24.90 -16.67
C LEU A 211 26.70 -25.96 -17.75
N PRO A 212 27.73 -26.39 -18.50
CA PRO A 212 27.55 -27.46 -19.46
C PRO A 212 27.19 -28.73 -18.69
N SER A 213 26.07 -29.33 -19.07
CA SER A 213 25.61 -30.61 -18.58
C SER A 213 26.66 -31.69 -18.85
N LEU A 214 27.27 -32.23 -17.80
CA LEU A 214 27.97 -33.51 -17.87
C LEU A 214 26.91 -34.62 -17.91
N MET A 215 26.56 -35.04 -19.13
CA MET A 215 25.79 -36.26 -19.39
C MET A 215 26.62 -37.49 -18.97
N PRO A 216 26.07 -38.45 -18.20
CA PRO A 216 26.69 -39.76 -18.05
C PRO A 216 26.52 -40.54 -19.35
N SER A 217 27.62 -41.08 -19.89
CA SER A 217 27.60 -41.99 -21.04
C SER A 217 26.82 -43.26 -20.69
N LEU A 218 25.62 -43.41 -21.26
CA LEU A 218 24.97 -44.70 -21.38
C LEU A 218 25.50 -45.40 -22.64
N LEU A 219 26.21 -46.52 -22.42
CA LEU A 219 26.42 -47.54 -23.44
C LEU A 219 25.04 -48.00 -23.94
N VAL A 220 24.77 -47.82 -25.24
CA VAL A 220 23.70 -48.56 -25.92
C VAL A 220 24.31 -49.31 -27.11
N LEU A 221 24.03 -50.60 -27.05
CA LEU A 221 24.41 -51.71 -27.91
C LEU A 221 23.97 -51.48 -29.37
N ASN A 222 24.89 -51.63 -30.31
CA ASN A 222 24.58 -51.66 -31.74
C ASN A 222 23.88 -52.99 -32.10
N VAL A 223 22.60 -52.93 -32.47
CA VAL A 223 21.95 -53.98 -33.26
C VAL A 223 21.64 -53.38 -34.63
N ALA A 224 22.45 -53.74 -35.62
CA ALA A 224 22.21 -53.43 -37.02
C ALA A 224 21.17 -54.39 -37.58
N LEU A 225 19.99 -53.88 -37.93
CA LEU A 225 19.02 -54.57 -38.76
C LEU A 225 18.97 -53.85 -40.11
N ILE A 226 19.69 -54.38 -41.10
CA ILE A 226 19.60 -53.95 -42.50
C ILE A 226 18.55 -54.84 -43.17
N PHE A 227 17.43 -54.24 -43.55
CA PHE A 227 16.54 -54.78 -44.58
C PHE A 227 17.01 -54.23 -45.94
N LEU A 228 17.42 -55.13 -46.84
CA LEU A 228 17.49 -54.87 -48.27
C LEU A 228 16.97 -56.11 -49.01
N PHE A 229 16.15 -55.81 -50.01
CA PHE A 229 15.34 -56.68 -50.86
C PHE A 229 16.17 -57.72 -51.63
N THR A 230 15.76 -58.99 -51.57
CA THR A 230 15.25 -59.82 -52.70
C THR A 230 14.85 -61.21 -52.21
#